data_AF-A0A090SLJ7-F1
#
_entry.id   AF-A0A090SLJ7-F1
#
_cell.length_a   1.000
_cell.length_b   1.000
_cell.length_c   1.000
_cell.angle_alpha   90.00
_cell.angle_beta   90.00
_cell.angle_gamma   90.00
#
_symmetry.space_group_name_H-M   'P 1'
#
loop_
_entity.id
_entity.type
_entity.pdbx_description
1 polymer ?
#
loop_
_entity_poly.entity_id
_entity_poly.type
_entity_poly.pdbx_seq_one_letter_code
_entity_poly.pdbx_strand_id
1 'polypeptide(L)'
;MRNIDVWFPVSEVQGLIKSGGLADVAKALPKALQELGKDVAITLPGYQKLPNKDQYEFVLATELEHWPHTPYQVKKTHLDGVEVYVIECDRYFDRPELYAEHNRAYADNGERFGFFAAASLDVLPKLGIKLQLFTRMIGTQVLSHSCLRLVTLKMSVFMVLSQY
;
A
#
# COMPACT_ATOMS: atom_id res chain seq x y z
N MET A 1 -2.76 6.73 -20.09
CA MET A 1 -2.13 6.10 -18.91
C MET A 1 -1.20 7.11 -18.27
N ARG A 2 -1.27 7.27 -16.95
CA ARG A 2 -0.34 8.13 -16.19
C ARG A 2 0.93 7.34 -15.93
N ASN A 3 2.09 7.98 -16.06
CA ASN A 3 3.36 7.37 -15.67
C ASN A 3 3.68 7.75 -14.23
N ILE A 4 3.92 6.76 -13.38
CA ILE A 4 4.48 6.96 -12.05
C ILE A 4 5.85 6.31 -12.03
N ASP A 5 6.85 7.07 -11.59
CA ASP A 5 8.22 6.57 -11.50
C ASP A 5 8.34 5.61 -10.33
N VAL A 6 7.76 5.95 -9.18
CA VAL A 6 7.86 5.16 -7.95
C VAL A 6 6.51 4.99 -7.29
N TRP A 7 6.11 3.72 -7.12
CA TRP A 7 4.96 3.33 -6.31
C TRP A 7 5.44 2.79 -4.97
N PHE A 8 5.03 3.45 -3.89
CA PHE A 8 5.61 3.30 -2.56
C PHE A 8 4.58 2.73 -1.55
N PRO A 9 4.33 1.40 -1.56
CA PRO A 9 3.46 0.75 -0.58
C PRO A 9 4.12 0.72 0.80
N VAL A 10 3.42 1.28 1.78
CA VAL A 10 3.83 1.33 3.18
C VAL A 10 2.68 0.95 4.10
N SER A 11 2.99 0.32 5.23
CA SER A 11 1.98 0.05 6.25
C SER A 11 1.70 1.27 7.13
N GLU A 12 2.61 2.25 7.15
CA GLU A 12 2.53 3.48 7.97
C GLU A 12 3.24 4.65 7.30
N VAL A 13 2.75 5.87 7.56
CA VAL A 13 3.37 7.11 7.09
C VAL A 13 3.09 8.25 8.06
N GLN A 14 4.15 8.99 8.43
CA GLN A 14 4.02 10.09 9.39
C GLN A 14 3.07 11.16 8.84
N GLY A 15 2.12 11.59 9.67
CA GLY A 15 1.08 12.56 9.30
C GLY A 15 -0.28 11.93 9.02
N LEU A 16 -0.34 10.63 8.69
CA LEU A 16 -1.61 9.90 8.53
C LEU A 16 -1.76 8.80 9.57
N ILE A 17 -0.76 7.92 9.70
CA ILE A 17 -0.81 6.81 10.65
C ILE A 17 0.61 6.44 11.09
N LYS A 18 0.85 6.42 12.40
CA LYS A 18 2.17 6.17 12.99
C LYS A 18 2.04 5.22 14.17
N SER A 19 2.80 4.13 14.13
CA SER A 19 3.02 3.20 15.24
C SER A 19 4.51 3.15 15.64
N GLY A 20 5.44 3.46 14.72
CA GLY A 20 6.89 3.45 15.00
C GLY A 20 7.73 4.36 14.10
N GLY A 21 9.06 4.16 14.12
CA GLY A 21 10.03 5.01 13.40
C GLY A 21 10.05 4.85 11.88
N LEU A 22 9.42 3.80 11.34
CA LEU A 22 9.31 3.59 9.88
C LEU A 22 8.48 4.69 9.20
N ALA A 23 7.53 5.27 9.93
CA ALA A 23 6.64 6.32 9.43
C ALA A 23 7.40 7.58 9.00
N ASP A 24 8.51 7.91 9.68
CA ASP A 24 9.32 9.10 9.40
C ASP A 24 10.10 8.91 8.07
N VAL A 25 10.61 7.71 7.81
CA VAL A 25 11.27 7.35 6.55
C VAL A 25 10.28 7.30 5.40
N ALA A 26 9.09 6.73 5.63
CA ALA A 26 8.01 6.64 4.65
C ALA A 26 7.50 8.02 4.20
N LYS A 27 7.72 9.07 5.00
CA LYS A 27 7.42 10.46 4.63
C LYS A 27 8.59 11.14 3.92
N ALA A 28 9.81 10.98 4.45
CA ALA A 28 10.99 11.70 3.96
C ALA A 28 11.43 11.24 2.56
N LEU A 29 11.41 9.92 2.29
CA LEU A 29 11.94 9.38 1.04
C LEU A 29 11.09 9.75 -0.19
N PRO A 30 9.74 9.62 -0.18
CA PRO A 30 8.93 10.05 -1.32
C PRO A 30 9.10 11.54 -1.64
N LYS A 31 9.22 12.38 -0.60
CA LYS A 31 9.48 13.81 -0.77
C LYS A 31 10.83 14.08 -1.42
N ALA A 32 11.90 13.43 -0.94
CA ALA A 32 13.24 13.58 -1.52
C ALA A 32 13.27 13.12 -3.00
N LEU A 33 12.51 12.09 -3.36
CA LEU A 33 12.39 11.64 -4.75
C LEU A 33 11.62 12.64 -5.64
N GLN A 34 10.57 13.26 -5.11
CA GLN A 34 9.88 14.36 -5.80
C GLN A 34 10.80 15.57 -6.03
N GLU A 35 11.63 15.92 -5.05
CA GLU A 35 12.64 16.99 -5.18
C GLU A 35 13.68 16.68 -6.27
N LEU A 36 13.91 15.40 -6.57
CA LEU A 36 14.73 14.93 -7.69
C LEU A 36 13.95 14.84 -9.03
N GLY A 37 12.71 15.33 -9.08
CA GLY A 37 11.87 15.37 -10.27
C GLY A 37 11.21 14.05 -10.64
N LYS A 38 11.05 13.12 -9.68
CA LYS A 38 10.34 11.85 -9.89
C LYS A 38 8.86 11.95 -9.53
N ASP A 39 7.97 11.35 -10.33
CA ASP A 39 6.57 11.19 -9.96
C ASP A 39 6.43 10.01 -8.98
N VAL A 40 6.07 10.31 -7.73
CA VAL A 40 5.99 9.33 -6.64
C VAL A 40 4.60 9.33 -6.04
N ALA A 41 4.06 8.13 -5.86
CA ALA A 41 2.80 7.91 -5.17
C ALA A 41 2.99 6.93 -4.01
N ILE A 42 2.41 7.26 -2.87
CA ILE A 42 2.38 6.41 -1.67
C ILE A 42 1.11 5.56 -1.73
N THR A 43 1.19 4.31 -1.27
CA THR A 43 0.01 3.47 -1.06
C THR A 43 -0.07 3.04 0.39
N LEU A 44 -1.26 3.14 0.97
CA LEU A 44 -1.49 2.92 2.39
C LEU A 44 -2.73 2.04 2.60
N PRO A 45 -2.75 1.14 3.61
CA PRO A 45 -3.97 0.49 4.04
C PRO A 45 -4.97 1.49 4.63
N GLY A 46 -6.24 1.30 4.34
CA GLY A 46 -7.35 2.16 4.76
C GLY A 46 -7.78 1.98 6.22
N TYR A 47 -6.84 2.10 7.17
CA TYR A 47 -7.13 1.92 8.59
C TYR A 47 -8.24 2.85 9.09
N GLN A 48 -8.98 2.37 10.09
CA GLN A 48 -10.01 3.16 10.78
C GLN A 48 -9.46 4.47 11.36
N LYS A 49 -8.23 4.45 11.87
CA LYS A 49 -7.56 5.59 12.52
C LYS A 49 -7.01 6.67 11.57
N LEU A 50 -7.23 6.57 10.27
CA LEU A 50 -6.78 7.62 9.35
C LEU A 50 -7.58 8.91 9.59
N PRO A 51 -6.93 10.08 9.64
CA PRO A 51 -7.62 11.35 9.83
C PRO A 51 -8.41 11.74 8.58
N ASN A 52 -9.59 12.35 8.75
CA ASN A 52 -10.36 12.97 7.66
C ASN A 52 -10.67 12.04 6.46
N LYS A 53 -10.86 10.73 6.68
CA LYS A 53 -11.15 9.75 5.59
C LYS A 53 -12.33 10.15 4.71
N ASP A 54 -13.30 10.86 5.27
CA ASP A 54 -14.50 11.32 4.54
C ASP A 54 -14.20 12.41 3.51
N GLN A 55 -13.04 13.07 3.62
CA GLN A 55 -12.58 14.08 2.67
C GLN A 55 -11.72 13.50 1.55
N TYR A 56 -11.36 12.21 1.63
CA TYR A 56 -10.55 11.58 0.60
C TYR A 56 -11.39 11.37 -0.67
N GLU A 57 -10.78 11.66 -1.81
CA GLU A 57 -11.42 11.51 -3.11
C GLU A 57 -11.68 10.02 -3.37
N PHE A 58 -12.92 9.65 -3.65
CA PHE A 58 -13.23 8.30 -4.13
C PHE A 58 -12.71 8.13 -5.55
N VAL A 59 -11.86 7.12 -5.77
CA VAL A 59 -11.28 6.85 -7.08
C VAL A 59 -12.01 5.72 -7.78
N LEU A 60 -12.11 4.56 -7.12
CA LEU A 60 -12.81 3.39 -7.66
C LEU A 60 -13.15 2.36 -6.58
N ALA A 61 -14.09 1.48 -6.90
CA ALA A 61 -14.38 0.25 -6.18
C ALA A 61 -14.16 -0.94 -7.13
N THR A 62 -13.48 -1.98 -6.65
CA THR A 62 -13.14 -3.17 -7.46
C THR A 62 -12.94 -4.38 -6.54
N GLU A 63 -12.50 -5.49 -7.09
CA GLU A 63 -12.12 -6.69 -6.37
C GLU A 63 -10.81 -7.23 -6.93
N LEU A 64 -10.06 -8.00 -6.12
CA LEU A 64 -8.85 -8.64 -6.61
C LEU A 64 -9.14 -9.49 -7.84
N GLU A 65 -8.34 -9.36 -8.89
CA GLU A 65 -8.51 -10.14 -10.11
C GLU A 65 -8.18 -11.63 -9.90
N HIS A 66 -7.45 -11.94 -8.84
CA HIS A 66 -7.12 -13.30 -8.44
C HIS A 66 -7.74 -13.68 -7.10
N TRP A 67 -7.99 -14.98 -6.93
CA TRP A 67 -8.51 -15.55 -5.69
C TRP A 67 -7.81 -14.96 -4.44
N PRO A 68 -8.55 -14.52 -3.40
CA PRO A 68 -9.96 -14.79 -3.14
C PRO A 68 -10.97 -13.73 -3.66
N HIS A 69 -10.65 -12.93 -4.69
CA HIS A 69 -11.57 -11.92 -5.24
C HIS A 69 -12.16 -10.98 -4.18
N THR A 70 -11.33 -10.59 -3.22
CA THR A 70 -11.78 -9.73 -2.12
C THR A 70 -12.12 -8.34 -2.67
N PRO A 71 -13.34 -7.81 -2.40
CA PRO A 71 -13.70 -6.46 -2.79
C PRO A 71 -12.93 -5.42 -1.97
N TYR A 72 -12.58 -4.32 -2.60
CA TYR A 72 -11.89 -3.20 -1.98
C TYR A 72 -12.19 -1.89 -2.69
N GLN A 73 -12.01 -0.79 -1.97
CA GLN A 73 -12.16 0.56 -2.49
C GLN A 73 -10.82 1.28 -2.46
N VAL A 74 -10.67 2.24 -3.37
CA VAL A 74 -9.48 3.07 -3.45
C VAL A 74 -9.90 4.51 -3.33
N LYS A 75 -9.34 5.17 -2.33
CA LYS A 75 -9.46 6.61 -2.14
C LYS A 75 -8.11 7.28 -2.36
N LYS A 76 -8.14 8.58 -2.65
CA LYS A 76 -6.95 9.37 -2.88
C LYS A 76 -6.94 10.59 -1.98
N THR A 77 -5.75 10.91 -1.48
CA THR A 77 -5.48 12.14 -0.74
C THR A 77 -4.07 12.61 -1.06
N HIS A 78 -3.65 13.72 -0.44
CA HIS A 78 -2.31 14.26 -0.59
C HIS A 78 -1.67 14.44 0.79
N LEU A 79 -0.38 14.17 0.86
CA LEU A 79 0.44 14.40 2.05
C LEU A 79 1.68 15.18 1.64
N ASP A 80 1.80 16.43 2.08
CA ASP A 80 2.90 17.34 1.74
C ASP A 80 3.20 17.43 0.23
N GLY A 81 2.16 17.37 -0.62
CA GLY A 81 2.28 17.40 -2.08
C GLY A 81 2.53 16.05 -2.75
N VAL A 82 2.69 14.97 -1.97
CA VAL A 82 2.78 13.59 -2.48
C VAL A 82 1.39 12.99 -2.57
N GLU A 83 1.07 12.33 -3.69
CA GLU A 83 -0.19 11.59 -3.82
C GLU A 83 -0.19 10.35 -2.93
N VAL A 84 -1.30 10.13 -2.23
CA VAL A 84 -1.50 8.95 -1.36
C VAL A 84 -2.76 8.22 -1.80
N TYR A 85 -2.58 6.96 -2.21
CA TYR A 85 -3.66 6.04 -2.53
C TYR A 85 -3.95 5.15 -1.32
N VAL A 86 -5.19 5.20 -0.85
CA VAL A 86 -5.65 4.47 0.33
C VAL A 86 -6.50 3.30 -0.12
N ILE A 87 -6.06 2.08 0.20
CA ILE A 87 -6.79 0.84 -0.12
C ILE A 87 -7.66 0.46 1.07
N GLU A 88 -8.96 0.69 0.93
CA GLU A 88 -9.97 0.37 1.93
C GLU A 88 -10.53 -1.03 1.71
N CYS A 89 -10.49 -1.83 2.76
CA CYS A 89 -11.10 -3.15 2.81
C CYS A 89 -11.52 -3.37 4.26
N ASP A 90 -12.77 -3.07 4.58
CA ASP A 90 -13.28 -3.06 5.96
C ASP A 90 -13.06 -4.41 6.64
N ARG A 91 -13.22 -5.52 5.89
CA ARG A 91 -12.91 -6.88 6.34
C ARG A 91 -11.53 -7.01 7.00
N TYR A 92 -10.52 -6.27 6.53
CA TYR A 92 -9.14 -6.35 7.03
C TYR A 92 -8.70 -5.13 7.83
N PHE A 93 -9.22 -3.93 7.56
CA PHE A 93 -8.69 -2.68 8.11
C PHE A 93 -9.67 -1.91 9.01
N ASP A 94 -10.91 -2.37 9.14
CA ASP A 94 -11.86 -1.84 10.13
C ASP A 94 -11.58 -2.45 11.52
N ARG A 95 -10.49 -2.00 12.13
CA ARG A 95 -10.05 -2.44 13.46
C ARG A 95 -9.49 -1.26 14.27
N PRO A 96 -9.63 -1.31 15.61
CA PRO A 96 -9.13 -0.25 16.48
C PRO A 96 -7.61 -0.13 16.43
N GLU A 97 -6.87 -1.24 16.30
CA GLU A 97 -5.41 -1.23 16.30
C GLU A 97 -4.81 -1.78 14.99
N LEU A 98 -3.58 -1.36 14.67
CA LEU A 98 -2.91 -1.71 13.42
C LEU A 98 -2.48 -3.19 13.40
N TYR A 99 -1.76 -3.63 14.44
CA TYR A 99 -1.11 -4.95 14.48
C TYR A 99 -1.54 -5.84 15.64
N ALA A 100 -1.91 -5.26 16.77
CA ALA A 100 -2.18 -6.00 18.00
C ALA A 100 -3.22 -5.29 18.86
N GLU A 101 -4.03 -6.07 19.56
CA GLU A 101 -5.00 -5.60 20.54
C GLU A 101 -4.69 -6.26 21.89
N HIS A 102 -4.72 -5.51 22.99
CA HIS A 102 -4.41 -6.05 24.33
C HIS A 102 -3.07 -6.83 24.40
N ASN A 103 -2.02 -6.33 23.76
CA ASN A 103 -0.70 -6.98 23.63
C ASN A 103 -0.69 -8.34 22.91
N ARG A 104 -1.74 -8.66 22.13
CA ARG A 104 -1.80 -9.85 21.29
C ARG A 104 -1.90 -9.45 19.83
N ALA A 105 -0.93 -9.88 19.03
CA ALA A 105 -0.95 -9.69 17.59
C ALA A 105 -2.17 -10.39 16.98
N TYR A 106 -2.80 -9.75 15.99
CA TYR A 106 -3.86 -10.41 15.26
C TYR A 106 -3.31 -11.60 14.48
N ALA A 107 -3.96 -12.76 14.60
CA ALA A 107 -3.53 -14.00 13.95
C ALA A 107 -3.54 -13.91 12.41
N ASP A 108 -4.38 -13.04 11.86
CA ASP A 108 -4.59 -12.82 10.43
C ASP A 108 -3.73 -11.69 9.85
N ASN A 109 -2.78 -11.11 10.60
CA ASN A 109 -1.91 -10.05 10.07
C ASN A 109 -1.20 -10.43 8.77
N GLY A 110 -0.74 -11.69 8.65
CA GLY A 110 -0.11 -12.18 7.43
C GLY A 110 -1.04 -12.12 6.21
N GLU A 111 -2.30 -12.49 6.40
CA GLU A 111 -3.33 -12.43 5.36
C GLU A 111 -3.65 -10.97 4.99
N ARG A 112 -3.82 -10.09 5.99
CA ARG A 112 -4.14 -8.66 5.80
C ARG A 112 -3.07 -7.93 4.98
N PHE A 113 -1.80 -8.10 5.34
CA PHE A 113 -0.70 -7.47 4.61
C PHE A 113 -0.37 -8.17 3.29
N GLY A 114 -0.69 -9.47 3.18
CA GLY A 114 -0.67 -10.19 1.90
C GLY A 114 -1.71 -9.65 0.93
N PHE A 115 -2.93 -9.43 1.40
CA PHE A 115 -4.01 -8.78 0.66
C PHE A 115 -3.60 -7.37 0.22
N PHE A 116 -3.08 -6.55 1.14
CA PHE A 116 -2.64 -5.18 0.80
C PHE A 116 -1.58 -5.16 -0.30
N ALA A 117 -0.57 -6.03 -0.21
CA ALA A 117 0.47 -6.13 -1.22
C ALA A 117 -0.10 -6.55 -2.60
N ALA A 118 -1.07 -7.48 -2.61
CA ALA A 118 -1.75 -7.89 -3.83
C ALA A 118 -2.61 -6.75 -4.41
N ALA A 119 -3.45 -6.11 -3.60
CA ALA A 119 -4.32 -5.02 -4.01
C ALA A 119 -3.52 -3.81 -4.52
N SER A 120 -2.37 -3.51 -3.90
CA SER A 120 -1.48 -2.42 -4.31
C SER A 120 -0.89 -2.62 -5.72
N LEU A 121 -0.74 -3.86 -6.17
CA LEU A 121 -0.30 -4.18 -7.54
C LEU A 121 -1.49 -4.26 -8.51
N ASP A 122 -2.56 -4.91 -8.07
CA ASP A 122 -3.80 -5.13 -8.83
C ASP A 122 -4.48 -3.81 -9.24
N VAL A 123 -4.35 -2.76 -8.42
CA VAL A 123 -4.95 -1.46 -8.68
C VAL A 123 -4.26 -0.66 -9.80
N LEU A 124 -2.96 -0.88 -10.05
CA LEU A 124 -2.17 -0.11 -11.02
C LEU A 124 -2.78 -0.13 -12.45
N PRO A 125 -3.05 -1.30 -13.05
CA PRO A 125 -3.67 -1.35 -14.37
C PRO A 125 -5.08 -0.75 -14.37
N LYS A 126 -5.85 -0.92 -13.29
CA LYS A 126 -7.22 -0.40 -13.14
C LYS A 126 -7.28 1.13 -13.07
N LEU A 127 -6.24 1.74 -12.52
CA LEU A 127 -6.04 3.20 -12.52
C LEU A 127 -5.42 3.71 -13.82
N GLY A 128 -5.05 2.82 -14.75
CA GLY A 128 -4.29 3.19 -15.94
C GLY A 128 -2.92 3.79 -15.60
N ILE A 129 -2.29 3.32 -14.52
CA ILE A 129 -0.95 3.74 -14.10
C ILE A 129 0.09 2.80 -14.74
N LYS A 130 1.04 3.37 -15.46
CA LYS A 130 2.24 2.68 -15.92
C LYS A 130 3.37 2.92 -14.93
N LEU A 131 3.85 1.84 -14.31
CA LEU A 131 4.89 1.90 -13.31
C LEU A 131 6.29 1.70 -13.92
N GLN A 132 7.25 2.55 -13.55
CA GLN A 132 8.66 2.36 -13.92
C GLN A 132 9.47 1.59 -12.86
N LEU A 133 9.23 1.85 -11.57
CA LEU A 133 9.89 1.19 -10.45
C LEU A 133 8.93 0.92 -9.28
N PHE A 134 8.91 -0.32 -8.77
CA PHE A 134 8.15 -0.68 -7.57
C PHE A 134 9.10 -0.87 -6.38
N THR A 135 9.01 -0.03 -5.35
CA THR A 135 9.86 -0.12 -4.14
C THR A 135 9.03 -0.59 -2.95
N ARG A 136 9.32 -1.78 -2.40
CA ARG A 136 8.56 -2.33 -1.27
C ARG A 136 9.16 -1.93 0.07
N MET A 137 8.44 -1.13 0.86
CA MET A 137 8.74 -0.84 2.28
C MET A 137 7.57 -1.28 3.16
N ILE A 138 7.30 -2.59 3.20
CA ILE A 138 6.40 -3.18 4.21
C ILE A 138 7.26 -3.51 5.42
N GLY A 139 6.94 -2.91 6.57
CA GLY A 139 7.67 -3.13 7.82
C GLY A 139 7.90 -4.62 8.06
N THR A 140 9.17 -5.00 8.19
CA THR A 140 9.66 -6.39 8.25
C THR A 140 9.23 -7.17 9.49
N GLN A 141 8.31 -6.66 10.31
CA GLN A 141 7.96 -7.30 11.58
C GLN A 141 6.86 -8.36 11.48
N VAL A 142 6.20 -8.58 10.32
CA VAL A 142 5.00 -9.46 10.28
C VAL A 142 5.00 -10.54 9.20
N LEU A 143 6.07 -10.71 8.41
CA LEU A 143 6.12 -11.74 7.37
C LEU A 143 7.13 -12.83 7.71
N SER A 144 6.62 -14.00 8.11
CA SER A 144 7.41 -15.23 8.17
C SER A 144 7.93 -15.59 6.78
N HIS A 145 9.09 -16.28 6.73
CA HIS A 145 9.84 -16.60 5.50
C HIS A 145 9.03 -17.27 4.38
N SER A 146 7.90 -17.92 4.71
CA SER A 146 7.02 -18.61 3.76
C SER A 146 6.17 -17.67 2.91
N CYS A 147 5.66 -16.57 3.47
CA CYS A 147 4.86 -15.59 2.73
C CYS A 147 5.73 -14.74 1.78
N LEU A 148 7.01 -14.59 2.13
CA LEU A 148 8.01 -13.87 1.36
C LEU A 148 8.21 -14.48 -0.03
N ARG A 149 8.25 -15.82 -0.16
CA ARG A 149 8.53 -16.48 -1.44
C ARG A 149 7.41 -16.32 -2.46
N LEU A 150 6.14 -16.43 -2.06
CA LEU A 150 5.01 -16.35 -2.99
C LEU A 150 4.80 -14.95 -3.58
N VAL A 151 4.98 -13.91 -2.76
CA VAL A 151 4.89 -12.53 -3.23
C VAL A 151 6.14 -12.14 -4.03
N THR A 152 7.34 -12.58 -3.61
CA THR A 152 8.59 -12.29 -4.34
C THR A 152 8.66 -13.02 -5.69
N LEU A 153 8.17 -14.27 -5.78
CA LEU A 153 8.15 -14.99 -7.06
C LEU A 153 7.22 -14.30 -8.08
N LYS A 154 6.04 -13.82 -7.66
CA LYS A 154 5.14 -13.07 -8.54
C LYS A 154 5.70 -11.68 -8.90
N MET A 155 6.43 -11.03 -7.98
CA MET A 155 7.10 -9.74 -8.25
C MET A 155 8.27 -9.86 -9.24
N SER A 156 9.08 -10.92 -9.17
CA SER A 156 10.14 -11.15 -10.15
C SER A 156 9.59 -11.47 -11.55
N VAL A 157 8.43 -12.13 -11.63
CA VAL A 157 7.78 -12.43 -12.92
C VAL A 157 7.22 -11.16 -13.58
N PHE A 158 6.68 -10.21 -12.82
CA PHE A 158 6.19 -8.94 -13.41
C PHE A 158 7.31 -7.98 -13.83
N MET A 159 8.45 -8.00 -13.13
CA MET A 159 9.60 -7.15 -13.47
C MET A 159 10.38 -7.64 -14.69
N VAL A 160 10.28 -8.93 -15.04
CA VAL A 160 10.92 -9.53 -16.24
C VAL A 160 10.02 -9.46 -17.48
N LEU A 161 8.69 -9.44 -17.31
CA LEU A 161 7.75 -9.44 -18.44
C LEU A 161 7.45 -8.05 -19.04
N SER A 162 7.99 -6.97 -18.47
CA SER A 162 7.86 -5.61 -19.03
C SER A 162 9.05 -5.18 -19.92
N GLN A 163 9.93 -6.13 -20.29
CA GLN A 163 11.05 -5.89 -21.23
C GLN A 163 10.89 -6.58 -22.60
N TYR A 164 9.68 -7.01 -22.96
CA TYR A 164 9.37 -7.50 -24.31
C TYR A 164 8.09 -6.87 -24.85
#